data_AF-A0A2Z6PG18-F1
#
_entry.id   AF-A0A2Z6PG18-F1
#
_cell.length_a   1.000
_cell.length_b   1.000
_cell.length_c   1.000
_cell.angle_alpha   90.00
_cell.angle_beta   90.00
_cell.angle_gamma   90.00
#
_symmetry.space_group_name_H-M   'P 1'
#
loop_
_entity.id
_entity.type
_entity.pdbx_description
1 polymer ?
#
loop_
_entity_poly.entity_id
_entity_poly.type
_entity_poly.pdbx_seq_one_letter_code
_entity_poly.pdbx_strand_id
1 'polypeptide(L)'
;MLYKYCSEHDIPHEQTGKLIVATRFSEIPKLNDILNRGTQNGVDGLKMMDGVDAMKMEPELQCGEAENNGTIFTYNSTVIGGHIDGNEISLHISETKSLKEWNGTSILQPELVLVPKLIVNSAGLSAPTLAKRFTGLQKRVVPPAYYARGCYFTLSNTKAAPFRHLIYPIPEDGGLGVHVTLDLNGQVKFGPDVEWIDGVDDISSFQN
;
A
#
# COMPACT_ATOMS: atom_id res chain seq x y z
N MET A 1 14.02 8.80 -7.40
CA MET A 1 14.57 8.19 -6.17
C MET A 1 14.45 6.68 -6.18
N LEU A 2 13.25 6.08 -6.15
CA LEU A 2 13.04 4.62 -6.03
C LEU A 2 13.98 3.76 -6.91
N TYR A 3 13.89 3.87 -8.24
CA TYR A 3 14.73 3.04 -9.13
C TYR A 3 16.25 3.21 -8.94
N LYS A 4 16.69 4.40 -8.52
CA LYS A 4 18.10 4.63 -8.17
C LYS A 4 18.46 3.82 -6.91
N TYR A 5 17.67 3.94 -5.83
CA TYR A 5 17.86 3.17 -4.60
C TYR A 5 17.81 1.65 -4.88
N CYS A 6 16.89 1.20 -5.73
CA CYS A 6 16.82 -0.21 -6.09
C CYS A 6 18.09 -0.69 -6.82
N SER A 7 18.58 0.09 -7.80
CA SER A 7 19.85 -0.19 -8.49
C SER A 7 21.11 -0.03 -7.63
N GLU A 8 21.06 0.72 -6.52
CA GLU A 8 22.20 0.92 -5.60
C GLU A 8 22.32 -0.17 -4.53
N HIS A 9 21.31 -1.03 -4.39
CA HIS A 9 21.22 -2.07 -3.36
C HIS A 9 20.94 -3.46 -3.93
N ASP A 10 21.15 -3.64 -5.24
CA ASP A 10 20.80 -4.82 -6.03
C ASP A 10 19.32 -5.25 -5.87
N ILE A 11 18.44 -4.34 -5.44
CA ILE A 11 17.03 -4.63 -5.20
C ILE A 11 16.32 -4.78 -6.54
N PRO A 12 15.69 -5.92 -6.76
CA PRO A 12 14.93 -6.22 -7.96
C PRO A 12 13.76 -5.31 -8.28
N HIS A 13 13.74 -4.84 -9.53
CA HIS A 13 12.74 -3.94 -10.07
C HIS A 13 12.75 -3.99 -11.60
N GLU A 14 11.64 -3.60 -12.22
CA GLU A 14 11.50 -3.49 -13.66
C GLU A 14 10.75 -2.19 -13.99
N GLN A 15 11.14 -1.50 -15.08
CA GLN A 15 10.47 -0.29 -15.54
C GLN A 15 9.43 -0.63 -16.63
N THR A 16 8.52 -1.56 -16.33
CA THR A 16 7.46 -2.09 -17.22
C THR A 16 6.49 -1.07 -17.80
N GLY A 17 6.60 0.21 -17.40
CA GLY A 17 5.69 1.27 -17.82
C GLY A 17 4.25 1.04 -17.37
N LYS A 18 3.35 1.87 -17.90
CA LYS A 18 1.90 1.74 -17.67
C LYS A 18 1.14 2.30 -18.86
N LEU A 19 0.24 1.49 -19.41
CA LEU A 19 -0.71 1.92 -20.42
C LEU A 19 -2.03 2.27 -19.74
N ILE A 20 -2.42 3.55 -19.84
CA ILE A 20 -3.77 3.99 -19.50
C ILE A 20 -4.59 3.92 -20.79
N VAL A 21 -5.59 3.05 -20.83
CA VAL A 21 -6.27 2.66 -22.08
C VAL A 21 -7.69 3.22 -22.12
N ALA A 22 -7.97 4.03 -23.13
CA ALA A 22 -9.34 4.31 -23.56
C ALA A 22 -9.85 3.12 -24.38
N THR A 23 -10.87 2.44 -23.85
CA THR A 23 -11.56 1.32 -24.51
C THR A 23 -12.67 1.79 -25.46
N ARG A 24 -13.08 3.07 -25.35
CA ARG A 24 -14.12 3.71 -26.17
C ARG A 24 -13.67 5.08 -26.66
N PHE A 25 -14.17 5.54 -27.80
CA PHE A 25 -13.90 6.89 -28.30
C PHE A 25 -14.31 8.01 -27.31
N SER A 26 -15.33 7.78 -26.50
CA SER A 26 -15.79 8.68 -25.42
C SER A 26 -14.80 8.84 -24.26
N GLU A 27 -13.80 7.97 -24.14
CA GLU A 27 -12.77 8.00 -23.09
C GLU A 27 -11.52 8.79 -23.50
N ILE A 28 -11.33 9.08 -24.79
CA ILE A 28 -10.17 9.81 -25.32
C ILE A 28 -10.03 11.23 -24.72
N PRO A 29 -11.11 12.01 -24.46
CA PRO A 29 -10.99 13.27 -23.74
C PRO A 29 -10.40 13.11 -22.33
N LYS A 30 -10.77 12.04 -21.60
CA LYS A 30 -10.24 11.74 -20.28
C LYS A 30 -8.74 11.40 -20.31
N LEU A 31 -8.23 10.77 -21.38
CA LEU A 31 -6.78 10.57 -21.56
C LEU A 31 -6.02 11.89 -21.67
N ASN A 32 -6.55 12.86 -22.42
CA ASN A 32 -5.92 14.17 -22.58
C ASN A 32 -5.90 14.94 -21.24
N ASP A 33 -6.98 14.86 -20.46
CA ASP A 33 -7.02 15.38 -19.09
C ASP A 33 -5.97 14.74 -18.17
N ILE A 34 -5.80 13.42 -18.23
CA ILE A 34 -4.81 12.68 -17.45
C ILE A 34 -3.38 13.06 -17.85
N LEU A 35 -3.11 13.19 -19.16
CA LEU A 35 -1.83 13.69 -19.67
C LEU A 35 -1.52 15.09 -19.15
N ASN A 36 -2.46 16.03 -19.32
CA ASN A 36 -2.29 17.42 -18.89
C ASN A 36 -2.01 17.53 -17.38
N ARG A 37 -2.78 16.81 -16.55
CA ARG A 37 -2.56 16.76 -15.09
C ARG A 37 -1.22 16.09 -14.73
N GLY A 38 -0.83 15.04 -15.46
CA GLY A 38 0.48 14.38 -15.28
C GLY A 38 1.65 15.33 -15.55
N THR A 39 1.63 16.03 -16.68
CA THR A 39 2.64 17.04 -17.03
C THR A 39 2.67 18.20 -16.02
N GLN A 40 1.51 18.69 -15.56
CA GLN A 40 1.43 19.72 -14.52
C GLN A 40 2.01 19.25 -13.17
N ASN A 41 1.89 17.96 -12.85
CA ASN A 41 2.47 17.33 -11.66
C ASN A 41 3.94 16.95 -11.83
N GLY A 42 4.60 17.32 -12.94
CA GLY A 42 6.01 17.00 -13.19
C GLY A 42 6.28 15.53 -13.54
N VAL A 43 5.32 14.81 -14.10
CA VAL A 43 5.51 13.43 -14.57
C VAL A 43 6.09 13.46 -15.99
N ASP A 44 7.41 13.29 -16.07
CA ASP A 44 8.15 13.19 -17.33
C ASP A 44 7.78 11.95 -18.17
N GLY A 45 8.08 11.99 -19.46
CA GLY A 45 8.00 10.83 -20.36
C GLY A 45 6.59 10.44 -20.83
N LEU A 46 5.53 11.05 -20.30
CA LEU A 46 4.15 10.83 -20.74
C LEU A 46 3.96 11.17 -22.23
N LYS A 47 3.28 10.29 -22.96
CA LYS A 47 2.99 10.41 -24.39
C LYS A 47 1.60 9.86 -24.70
N MET A 48 0.89 10.48 -25.63
CA MET A 48 -0.18 9.78 -26.34
C MET A 48 0.45 8.77 -27.30
N MET A 49 -0.17 7.61 -27.42
CA MET A 49 0.23 6.51 -28.32
C MET A 49 -1.04 5.92 -28.94
N ASP A 50 -0.97 5.44 -30.18
CA ASP A 50 -2.05 4.64 -30.75
C ASP A 50 -1.96 3.17 -30.32
N GLY A 51 -3.01 2.38 -30.62
CA GLY A 51 -3.08 0.99 -30.21
C GLY A 51 -2.09 0.05 -30.93
N VAL A 52 -1.50 0.46 -32.06
CA VAL A 52 -0.61 -0.39 -32.88
C VAL A 52 0.81 -0.40 -32.33
N ASP A 53 1.32 0.74 -31.85
CA ASP A 53 2.65 0.81 -31.24
C ASP A 53 2.69 0.18 -29.84
N ALA A 54 1.58 0.24 -29.09
CA ALA A 54 1.47 -0.37 -27.76
C ALA A 54 1.64 -1.90 -27.74
N MET A 55 1.35 -2.60 -28.85
CA MET A 55 1.34 -4.07 -28.90
C MET A 55 2.71 -4.73 -29.14
N LYS A 56 3.76 -3.98 -29.45
CA LYS A 56 5.03 -4.53 -29.99
C LYS A 56 6.07 -4.94 -28.94
N MET A 57 5.86 -4.59 -27.68
CA MET A 57 6.96 -3.95 -26.95
C MET A 57 7.92 -4.88 -26.18
N GLU A 58 7.50 -6.07 -25.75
CA GLU A 58 8.16 -6.74 -24.61
C GLU A 58 8.03 -8.30 -24.55
N PRO A 59 9.15 -9.05 -24.52
CA PRO A 59 9.27 -10.40 -23.95
C PRO A 59 10.41 -10.58 -22.89
N GLU A 60 10.22 -11.46 -21.90
CA GLU A 60 11.21 -12.05 -20.94
C GLU A 60 11.68 -11.32 -19.62
N LEU A 61 11.63 -12.12 -18.53
CA LEU A 61 12.45 -12.20 -17.28
C LEU A 61 12.06 -11.51 -15.94
N GLN A 62 12.63 -12.04 -14.83
CA GLN A 62 12.14 -12.00 -13.43
C GLN A 62 13.22 -11.59 -12.39
N CYS A 63 12.83 -11.25 -11.13
CA CYS A 63 13.75 -10.69 -10.11
C CYS A 63 13.17 -10.64 -8.62
N GLY A 64 13.96 -10.70 -7.52
CA GLY A 64 13.61 -10.45 -6.06
C GLY A 64 14.81 -10.63 -5.05
N GLU A 65 15.07 -9.97 -3.88
CA GLU A 65 14.42 -8.90 -3.03
C GLU A 65 15.44 -7.98 -2.23
N ALA A 66 15.33 -7.62 -0.91
CA ALA A 66 15.81 -6.27 -0.39
C ALA A 66 16.42 -5.94 1.03
N GLU A 67 16.90 -6.84 1.92
CA GLU A 67 17.09 -6.52 3.37
C GLU A 67 18.30 -5.64 3.85
N ASN A 68 19.31 -5.34 3.04
CA ASN A 68 20.68 -5.02 3.53
C ASN A 68 20.95 -3.69 4.29
N ASN A 69 19.99 -2.77 4.43
CA ASN A 69 20.27 -1.36 4.85
C ASN A 69 20.14 -1.05 6.35
N GLY A 70 20.43 -2.00 7.23
CA GLY A 70 20.58 -1.75 8.68
C GLY A 70 19.29 -1.46 9.46
N THR A 71 18.12 -1.62 8.84
CA THR A 71 16.82 -1.59 9.52
C THR A 71 16.68 -2.80 10.44
N ILE A 72 16.62 -2.57 11.76
CA ILE A 72 16.35 -3.64 12.74
C ILE A 72 14.82 -3.78 12.89
N PHE A 73 14.28 -4.86 12.32
CA PHE A 73 12.90 -5.26 12.58
C PHE A 73 12.81 -5.98 13.93
N THR A 74 11.80 -5.65 14.74
CA THR A 74 11.40 -6.44 15.90
C THR A 74 10.09 -7.14 15.61
N TYR A 75 10.03 -8.43 15.90
CA TYR A 75 8.88 -9.30 15.69
C TYR A 75 8.24 -9.68 17.03
N ASN A 76 6.96 -10.06 17.02
CA ASN A 76 6.18 -10.41 18.22
C ASN A 76 6.09 -9.32 19.31
N SER A 77 6.48 -8.08 18.99
CA SER A 77 6.43 -6.91 19.88
C SER A 77 5.33 -5.96 19.40
N THR A 78 4.20 -5.89 20.10
CA THR A 78 3.05 -5.09 19.67
C THR A 78 2.97 -3.77 20.46
N VAL A 79 2.88 -2.65 19.73
CA VAL A 79 2.51 -1.36 20.34
C VAL A 79 1.01 -1.38 20.65
N ILE A 80 0.67 -1.33 21.95
CA ILE A 80 -0.73 -1.35 22.42
C ILE A 80 -1.34 0.04 22.56
N GLY A 81 -0.51 1.09 22.69
CA GLY A 81 -0.91 2.48 22.88
C GLY A 81 0.26 3.35 23.37
N GLY A 82 -0.04 4.40 24.13
CA GLY A 82 0.99 5.24 24.74
C GLY A 82 0.45 6.41 25.54
N HIS A 83 1.34 7.30 25.94
CA HIS A 83 1.03 8.55 26.64
C HIS A 83 1.91 9.69 26.12
N ILE A 84 1.36 10.90 26.03
CA ILE A 84 2.07 12.15 25.74
C ILE A 84 1.84 13.08 26.93
N ASP A 85 2.92 13.56 27.55
CA ASP A 85 2.89 14.64 28.55
C ASP A 85 3.94 15.71 28.21
N GLY A 86 3.49 16.94 27.96
CA GLY A 86 4.33 18.01 27.44
C GLY A 86 5.10 17.63 26.17
N ASN A 87 6.42 17.42 26.34
CA ASN A 87 7.36 17.01 25.28
C ASN A 87 7.80 15.54 25.41
N GLU A 88 7.37 14.81 26.45
CA GLU A 88 7.70 13.40 26.64
C GLU A 88 6.63 12.51 25.98
N ILE A 89 7.08 11.44 25.35
CA ILE A 89 6.22 10.44 24.72
C ILE A 89 6.60 9.08 25.29
N SER A 90 5.67 8.42 25.96
CA SER A 90 5.78 7.02 26.38
C SER A 90 5.07 6.11 25.38
N LEU A 91 5.75 5.07 24.93
CA LEU A 91 5.26 4.06 23.99
C LEU A 91 5.02 2.76 24.75
N HIS A 92 3.79 2.25 24.75
CA HIS A 92 3.39 1.06 25.51
C HIS A 92 3.45 -0.18 24.60
N ILE A 93 4.24 -1.17 25.01
CA ILE A 93 4.51 -2.40 24.26
C ILE A 93 4.17 -3.62 25.12
N SER A 94 3.60 -4.65 24.49
CA SER A 94 3.40 -5.99 25.06
C SER A 94 3.72 -7.05 24.00
N GLU A 95 4.04 -8.27 24.41
CA GLU A 95 4.17 -9.41 23.52
C GLU A 95 2.86 -9.66 22.77
N THR A 96 2.97 -9.94 21.47
CA THR A 96 1.83 -10.28 20.61
C THR A 96 1.07 -11.51 21.11
N LYS A 97 1.71 -12.42 21.85
CA LYS A 97 1.06 -13.59 22.47
C LYS A 97 0.04 -13.16 23.54
N SER A 98 0.40 -12.25 24.44
CA SER A 98 -0.47 -11.74 25.52
C SER A 98 -1.77 -11.14 24.96
N LEU A 99 -1.74 -10.63 23.73
CA LEU A 99 -2.92 -10.08 23.04
C LEU A 99 -3.83 -11.15 22.42
N LYS A 100 -3.33 -12.35 22.11
CA LYS A 100 -4.17 -13.47 21.62
C LYS A 100 -5.00 -14.09 22.75
N GLU A 101 -4.57 -13.92 24.00
CA GLU A 101 -5.28 -14.36 25.21
C GLU A 101 -6.16 -13.24 25.80
N TRP A 102 -6.15 -12.03 25.22
CA TRP A 102 -6.93 -10.88 25.67
C TRP A 102 -8.36 -10.86 25.12
N ASN A 103 -9.33 -10.75 26.01
CA ASN A 103 -10.76 -10.86 25.68
C ASN A 103 -11.44 -9.53 25.27
N GLY A 104 -10.67 -8.46 25.04
CA GLY A 104 -11.21 -7.14 24.67
C GLY A 104 -11.80 -6.30 25.81
N THR A 105 -11.93 -6.83 27.03
CA THR A 105 -12.69 -6.16 28.13
C THR A 105 -11.83 -5.61 29.28
N SER A 106 -10.63 -6.13 29.48
CA SER A 106 -9.71 -5.68 30.54
C SER A 106 -8.73 -4.62 30.03
N ILE A 107 -8.19 -3.79 30.93
CA ILE A 107 -7.15 -2.81 30.56
C ILE A 107 -5.83 -3.54 30.34
N LEU A 108 -5.33 -3.54 29.09
CA LEU A 108 -4.00 -4.01 28.75
C LEU A 108 -2.93 -3.20 29.50
N GLN A 109 -2.06 -3.88 30.24
CA GLN A 109 -0.87 -3.30 30.85
C GLN A 109 0.33 -3.47 29.89
N PRO A 110 1.20 -2.45 29.73
CA PRO A 110 2.45 -2.63 29.02
C PRO A 110 3.37 -3.58 29.79
N GLU A 111 4.05 -4.45 29.05
CA GLU A 111 5.16 -5.28 29.56
C GLU A 111 6.49 -4.52 29.41
N LEU A 112 6.56 -3.61 28.43
CA LEU A 112 7.66 -2.70 28.19
C LEU A 112 7.13 -1.28 27.90
N VAL A 113 7.79 -0.26 28.46
CA VAL A 113 7.59 1.14 28.09
C VAL A 113 8.88 1.70 27.52
N LEU A 114 8.81 2.30 26.33
CA LEU A 114 9.91 3.05 25.73
C LEU A 114 9.61 4.55 25.77
N VAL A 115 10.64 5.38 25.93
CA VAL A 115 10.51 6.86 25.92
C VAL A 115 11.26 7.47 24.74
N PRO A 116 10.73 7.35 23.50
CA PRO A 116 11.37 7.91 22.31
C PRO A 116 11.17 9.43 22.18
N LYS A 117 12.12 10.10 21.51
CA LYS A 117 12.04 11.54 21.19
C LYS A 117 11.10 11.87 20.02
N LEU A 118 10.70 10.86 19.25
CA LEU A 118 9.85 10.97 18.06
C LEU A 118 9.16 9.63 17.83
N ILE A 119 7.89 9.65 17.40
CA ILE A 119 7.16 8.46 16.96
C ILE A 119 6.56 8.72 15.58
N VAL A 120 6.71 7.76 14.67
CA VAL A 120 6.03 7.75 13.37
C VAL A 120 5.04 6.59 13.39
N ASN A 121 3.74 6.89 13.43
CA ASN A 121 2.67 5.89 13.45
C ASN A 121 2.37 5.38 12.04
N SER A 122 3.09 4.33 11.63
CA SER A 122 2.93 3.67 10.32
C SER A 122 2.03 2.42 10.36
N ALA A 123 1.15 2.29 11.37
CA ALA A 123 0.37 1.07 11.63
C ALA A 123 -0.81 0.80 10.64
N GLY A 124 -0.67 1.21 9.37
CA GLY A 124 -1.62 0.94 8.29
C GLY A 124 -3.07 1.30 8.64
N LEU A 125 -3.99 0.36 8.38
CA LEU A 125 -5.42 0.51 8.70
C LEU A 125 -5.68 0.76 10.19
N SER A 126 -4.83 0.24 11.08
CA SER A 126 -4.93 0.40 12.52
C SER A 126 -4.37 1.74 13.02
N ALA A 127 -3.69 2.54 12.19
CA ALA A 127 -3.06 3.79 12.62
C ALA A 127 -4.03 4.78 13.32
N PRO A 128 -5.28 5.01 12.83
CA PRO A 128 -6.24 5.86 13.54
C PRO A 128 -6.77 5.22 14.84
N THR A 129 -6.90 3.90 14.90
CA THR A 129 -7.26 3.16 16.12
C THR A 129 -6.15 3.28 17.16
N LEU A 130 -4.91 3.00 16.78
CA LEU A 130 -3.75 3.09 17.67
C LEU A 130 -3.57 4.51 18.20
N ALA A 131 -3.73 5.53 17.35
CA ALA A 131 -3.68 6.93 17.77
C ALA A 131 -4.76 7.27 18.83
N LYS A 132 -5.95 6.68 18.77
CA LYS A 132 -6.99 6.84 19.82
C LYS A 132 -6.62 6.20 21.16
N ARG A 133 -5.61 5.31 21.18
CA ARG A 133 -5.04 4.68 22.39
C ARG A 133 -3.85 5.46 22.99
N PHE A 134 -3.53 6.65 22.49
CA PHE A 134 -2.54 7.55 23.10
C PHE A 134 -3.20 8.56 24.05
N THR A 135 -2.98 8.40 25.35
CA THR A 135 -3.46 9.33 26.37
C THR A 135 -2.71 10.67 26.26
N GLY A 136 -3.44 11.78 26.19
CA GLY A 136 -2.86 13.12 25.95
C GLY A 136 -2.92 13.56 24.49
N LEU A 137 -3.04 12.64 23.53
CA LEU A 137 -3.29 13.01 22.13
C LEU A 137 -4.71 13.58 21.97
N GLN A 138 -4.82 14.73 21.32
CA GLN A 138 -6.10 15.42 21.14
C GLN A 138 -6.97 14.66 20.15
N LYS A 139 -8.08 14.03 20.60
CA LYS A 139 -8.95 13.20 19.75
C LYS A 139 -9.38 13.86 18.41
N ARG A 140 -9.48 15.20 18.36
CA ARG A 140 -9.81 15.98 17.16
C ARG A 140 -8.75 15.95 16.03
N VAL A 141 -7.49 15.58 16.33
CA VAL A 141 -6.42 15.47 15.31
C VAL A 141 -6.28 14.06 14.75
N VAL A 142 -7.02 13.09 15.29
CA VAL A 142 -7.06 11.72 14.77
C VAL A 142 -8.22 11.62 13.77
N PRO A 143 -7.98 11.26 12.50
CA PRO A 143 -9.05 11.15 11.52
C PRO A 143 -10.01 9.99 11.83
N PRO A 144 -11.24 10.00 11.26
CA PRO A 144 -12.04 8.79 11.14
C PRO A 144 -11.26 7.70 10.39
N ALA A 145 -11.53 6.44 10.72
CA ALA A 145 -11.07 5.31 9.92
C ALA A 145 -12.18 4.94 8.93
N TYR A 146 -11.79 4.63 7.70
CA TYR A 146 -12.66 4.07 6.67
C TYR A 146 -11.93 2.87 6.05
N TYR A 147 -12.67 1.82 5.72
CA TYR A 147 -12.10 0.59 5.19
C TYR A 147 -12.68 0.31 3.81
N ALA A 148 -11.80 0.18 2.82
CA ALA A 148 -12.13 -0.31 1.50
C ALA A 148 -11.39 -1.64 1.30
N ARG A 149 -12.14 -2.73 1.16
CA ARG A 149 -11.62 -4.01 0.68
C ARG A 149 -11.40 -3.89 -0.83
N GLY A 150 -10.31 -4.51 -1.28
CA GLY A 150 -10.02 -4.72 -2.70
C GLY A 150 -9.56 -6.14 -2.91
N CYS A 151 -10.35 -6.92 -3.67
CA CYS A 151 -10.07 -8.30 -4.02
C CYS A 151 -9.19 -8.34 -5.28
N TYR A 152 -8.26 -9.30 -5.30
CA TYR A 152 -7.39 -9.56 -6.45
C TYR A 152 -7.58 -11.00 -6.92
N PHE A 153 -7.70 -11.19 -8.23
CA PHE A 153 -7.88 -12.49 -8.87
C PHE A 153 -6.67 -12.85 -9.73
N THR A 154 -6.00 -13.95 -9.39
CA THR A 154 -4.81 -14.46 -10.08
C THR A 154 -5.21 -15.29 -11.31
N LEU A 155 -4.60 -15.02 -12.47
CA LEU A 155 -4.85 -15.77 -13.70
C LEU A 155 -3.98 -17.03 -13.76
N SER A 156 -4.46 -18.13 -13.19
CA SER A 156 -3.75 -19.42 -13.20
C SER A 156 -3.66 -20.04 -14.61
N ASN A 157 -2.66 -20.91 -14.82
CA ASN A 157 -2.48 -21.74 -16.02
C ASN A 157 -2.17 -21.00 -17.35
N THR A 158 -1.86 -19.70 -17.32
CA THR A 158 -1.26 -19.01 -18.47
C THR A 158 0.16 -19.49 -18.75
N LYS A 159 0.46 -19.86 -20.00
CA LYS A 159 1.82 -20.23 -20.45
C LYS A 159 2.79 -19.03 -20.52
N ALA A 160 2.25 -17.83 -20.66
CA ALA A 160 2.93 -16.54 -20.60
C ALA A 160 1.88 -15.47 -20.25
N ALA A 161 2.31 -14.33 -19.71
CA ALA A 161 1.41 -13.20 -19.48
C ALA A 161 0.88 -12.65 -20.83
N PRO A 162 -0.40 -12.20 -20.90
CA PRO A 162 -0.97 -11.59 -22.11
C PRO A 162 -0.49 -10.14 -22.33
N PHE A 163 0.17 -9.54 -21.33
CA PHE A 163 0.76 -8.21 -21.36
C PHE A 163 2.11 -8.25 -20.62
N ARG A 164 3.04 -7.34 -20.93
CA ARG A 164 4.22 -7.02 -20.09
C ARG A 164 4.23 -5.59 -19.54
N HIS A 165 3.29 -4.76 -19.95
CA HIS A 165 3.01 -3.45 -19.33
C HIS A 165 1.85 -3.56 -18.34
N LEU A 166 1.82 -2.69 -17.33
CA LEU A 166 0.66 -2.52 -16.46
C LEU A 166 -0.51 -1.91 -17.27
N ILE A 167 -1.67 -2.57 -17.29
CA ILE A 167 -2.85 -2.10 -18.05
C ILE A 167 -3.89 -1.51 -17.10
N TYR A 168 -4.17 -0.23 -17.28
CA TYR A 168 -5.09 0.54 -16.44
C TYR A 168 -6.24 1.07 -17.33
N PRO A 169 -7.51 0.83 -16.98
CA PRO A 169 -8.62 1.55 -17.61
C PRO A 169 -8.59 3.02 -17.20
N ILE A 170 -9.47 3.82 -17.79
CA ILE A 170 -9.75 5.16 -17.27
C ILE A 170 -10.40 5.04 -15.88
N PRO A 171 -9.97 5.83 -14.88
CA PRO A 171 -10.61 5.84 -13.56
C PRO A 171 -12.10 6.20 -13.60
N GLU A 172 -12.84 5.62 -12.65
CA GLU A 172 -14.28 5.80 -12.46
C GLU A 172 -14.55 6.54 -11.13
N ASP A 173 -15.77 7.01 -10.92
CA ASP A 173 -16.11 7.75 -9.70
C ASP A 173 -16.13 6.81 -8.49
N GLY A 174 -15.21 7.02 -7.54
CA GLY A 174 -15.05 6.20 -6.34
C GLY A 174 -14.07 5.03 -6.47
N GLY A 175 -13.45 4.81 -7.64
CA GLY A 175 -12.50 3.71 -7.83
C GLY A 175 -11.55 3.88 -9.02
N LEU A 176 -10.38 3.26 -8.96
CA LEU A 176 -9.37 3.37 -10.03
C LEU A 176 -9.64 2.43 -11.23
N GLY A 177 -10.78 1.73 -11.24
CA GLY A 177 -11.07 0.60 -12.13
C GLY A 177 -10.24 -0.64 -11.81
N VAL A 178 -10.61 -1.79 -12.39
CA VAL A 178 -9.85 -3.04 -12.24
C VAL A 178 -8.55 -2.94 -13.07
N HIS A 179 -7.39 -3.02 -12.41
CA HIS A 179 -6.09 -3.01 -13.09
C HIS A 179 -5.71 -4.41 -13.53
N VAL A 180 -4.93 -4.51 -14.60
CA VAL A 180 -4.14 -5.70 -14.90
C VAL A 180 -2.72 -5.43 -14.46
N THR A 181 -2.31 -6.12 -13.41
CA THR A 181 -0.97 -6.04 -12.82
C THR A 181 -0.22 -7.34 -13.05
N LEU A 182 1.10 -7.24 -13.02
CA LEU A 182 2.04 -8.33 -13.17
C LEU A 182 2.96 -8.27 -11.95
N ASP A 183 3.22 -9.40 -11.30
CA ASP A 183 4.40 -9.49 -10.43
C ASP A 183 5.65 -9.82 -11.24
N LEU A 184 6.83 -9.74 -10.61
CA LEU A 184 8.11 -9.99 -11.24
C LEU A 184 8.26 -11.43 -11.76
N ASN A 185 7.35 -12.37 -11.43
CA ASN A 185 7.35 -13.69 -12.02
C ASN A 185 6.55 -13.78 -13.34
N GLY A 186 5.87 -12.70 -13.73
CA GLY A 186 4.93 -12.66 -14.85
C GLY A 186 3.54 -13.19 -14.50
N GLN A 187 3.23 -13.42 -13.22
CA GLN A 187 1.90 -13.87 -12.82
C GLN A 187 0.94 -12.68 -12.83
N VAL A 188 -0.06 -12.78 -13.72
CA VAL A 188 -1.11 -11.77 -13.88
C VAL A 188 -2.07 -11.77 -12.70
N LYS A 189 -2.40 -10.57 -12.21
CA LYS A 189 -3.42 -10.32 -11.18
C LYS A 189 -4.37 -9.22 -11.67
N PHE A 190 -5.67 -9.51 -11.65
CA PHE A 190 -6.74 -8.55 -11.89
C PHE A 190 -7.22 -7.97 -10.56
N GLY A 191 -7.31 -6.65 -10.46
CA GLY A 191 -7.82 -5.96 -9.27
C GLY A 191 -7.11 -4.63 -9.02
N PRO A 192 -7.39 -3.97 -7.88
CA PRO A 192 -8.43 -4.33 -6.93
C PRO A 192 -9.83 -4.00 -7.48
N ASP A 193 -10.88 -4.66 -6.97
CA ASP A 193 -12.21 -4.03 -6.91
C ASP A 193 -12.28 -3.03 -5.73
N VAL A 194 -13.42 -2.39 -5.50
CA VAL A 194 -13.60 -1.46 -4.38
C VAL A 194 -14.90 -1.75 -3.65
N GLU A 195 -14.79 -2.22 -2.42
CA GLU A 195 -15.90 -2.53 -1.54
C GLU A 195 -15.71 -1.83 -0.19
N TRP A 196 -16.54 -0.84 0.10
CA TRP A 196 -16.53 -0.15 1.40
C TRP A 196 -17.15 -1.04 2.48
N ILE A 197 -16.47 -1.20 3.61
CA ILE A 197 -16.91 -2.04 4.72
C ILE A 197 -16.90 -1.25 6.04
N ASP A 198 -17.88 -1.51 6.90
CA ASP A 198 -18.10 -0.74 8.15
C ASP A 198 -17.02 -0.98 9.23
N GLY A 199 -16.19 -2.02 9.08
CA GLY A 199 -15.15 -2.36 10.04
C GLY A 199 -14.25 -3.51 9.59
N VAL A 200 -13.15 -3.66 10.32
CA VAL A 200 -12.31 -4.86 10.39
C VAL A 200 -12.07 -5.19 11.86
N ASP A 201 -11.88 -6.47 12.20
CA ASP A 201 -11.62 -6.85 13.58
C ASP A 201 -10.29 -6.28 14.07
N ASP A 202 -10.36 -5.38 15.06
CA ASP A 202 -9.25 -4.68 15.71
C ASP A 202 -8.16 -5.66 16.24
N ILE A 203 -8.54 -6.92 16.51
CA ILE A 203 -7.66 -8.01 16.96
C ILE A 203 -6.85 -8.63 15.80
N SER A 204 -7.43 -8.73 14.60
CA SER A 204 -6.76 -9.34 13.44
C SER A 204 -5.47 -8.60 13.04
N SER A 205 -5.44 -7.29 13.30
CA SER A 205 -4.31 -6.40 13.08
C SER A 205 -3.07 -6.74 13.92
N PHE A 206 -3.20 -7.60 14.94
CA PHE A 206 -2.12 -8.07 15.79
C PHE A 206 -1.78 -9.55 15.56
N GLN A 207 -2.27 -10.19 14.49
CA GLN A 207 -2.05 -11.62 14.26
C GLN A 207 -1.32 -11.97 12.96
N ASN A 208 -0.94 -10.96 12.18
CA ASN A 208 -0.05 -11.05 11.02
C ASN A 208 1.37 -10.63 11.42
#